data_AF-A0A377AJD4-F1
#
_entry.id   AF-A0A377AJD4-F1
#
_cell.length_a   1.000
_cell.length_b   1.000
_cell.length_c   1.000
_cell.angle_alpha   90.00
_cell.angle_beta   90.00
_cell.angle_gamma   90.00
#
_symmetry.space_group_name_H-M   'P 1'
#
loop_
_entity.id
_entity.type
_entity.pdbx_description
1 polymer ?
#
loop_
_entity_poly.entity_id
_entity_poly.type
_entity_poly.pdbx_seq_one_letter_code
_entity_poly.pdbx_strand_id
1 'polypeptide(L)'
;MKLSRISAINWNKISDDKDLEVWNRLTSNFWLPEKVPLSNDIPAWQTLTVVEQQLTMRVFTGLTLLDTLQNVIGAPSLMPDALTPHEEAVLSNISFMEAVHARSYSSIFSTLCQTKDVDAAYAWSEENAPLQRKAQIIQQHYRGDDPLKKKIASVFLESFFVLFRFLAADVFFQPRKADQYRGPDPSDYPR
;
A
#
# COMPACT_ATOMS: atom_id res chain seq x y z
N MET A 1 15.09 33.19 1.56
CA MET A 1 14.31 32.30 2.46
C MET A 1 13.98 33.09 3.72
N LYS A 2 12.71 33.41 3.98
CA LYS A 2 12.30 34.04 5.25
C LYS A 2 12.15 32.93 6.28
N LEU A 3 12.93 32.98 7.36
CA LEU A 3 12.74 32.08 8.50
C LEU A 3 11.44 32.48 9.19
N SER A 4 10.50 31.54 9.30
CA SER A 4 9.28 31.69 10.12
C SER A 4 9.59 31.27 11.56
N ARG A 5 8.88 31.87 12.52
CA ARG A 5 8.97 31.48 13.93
C ARG A 5 8.31 30.11 14.11
N ILE A 6 9.07 29.11 14.52
CA ILE A 6 8.55 27.80 14.93
C ILE A 6 8.00 27.92 16.36
N SER A 7 6.87 27.25 16.63
CA SER A 7 6.24 27.19 17.94
C SER A 7 6.07 25.73 18.37
N ALA A 8 6.19 25.45 19.67
CA ALA A 8 6.01 24.11 20.21
C ALA A 8 4.54 23.67 20.08
N ILE A 9 4.31 22.46 19.59
CA ILE A 9 2.98 21.85 19.52
C ILE A 9 2.45 21.55 20.93
N ASN A 10 1.17 21.83 21.16
CA ASN A 10 0.51 21.53 22.44
C ASN A 10 -0.68 20.60 22.19
N TRP A 11 -0.52 19.31 22.49
CA TRP A 11 -1.57 18.29 22.35
C TRP A 11 -2.68 18.40 23.41
N ASN A 12 -2.54 19.29 24.40
CA ASN A 12 -3.62 19.65 25.33
C ASN A 12 -4.44 20.86 24.86
N LYS A 13 -4.12 21.43 23.69
CA LYS A 13 -4.85 22.52 23.04
C LYS A 13 -5.06 22.18 21.56
N ILE A 14 -6.03 21.31 21.32
CA ILE A 14 -6.39 20.83 19.98
C ILE A 14 -7.27 21.86 19.28
N SER A 15 -7.02 22.09 17.98
CA SER A 15 -7.83 23.01 17.15
C SER A 15 -8.93 22.28 16.37
N ASP A 16 -8.68 21.03 15.97
CA ASP A 16 -9.65 20.14 15.35
C ASP A 16 -9.58 18.75 16.01
N ASP A 17 -10.70 18.28 16.55
CA ASP A 17 -10.80 17.00 17.24
C ASP A 17 -10.39 15.81 16.34
N LYS A 18 -10.49 15.96 15.01
CA LYS A 18 -10.06 14.93 14.06
C LYS A 18 -8.57 14.68 14.07
N ASP A 19 -7.74 15.67 14.38
CA ASP A 19 -6.29 15.47 14.45
C ASP A 19 -5.92 14.42 15.50
N LEU A 20 -6.52 14.55 16.71
CA LEU A 20 -6.27 13.62 17.81
C LEU A 20 -6.93 12.25 17.57
N GLU A 21 -8.14 12.23 17.03
CA GLU A 21 -8.84 10.98 16.67
C GLU A 21 -8.02 10.16 15.66
N VAL A 22 -7.57 10.80 14.58
CA VAL A 22 -6.82 10.14 13.51
C VAL A 22 -5.43 9.74 14.00
N TRP A 23 -4.73 10.60 14.74
CA TRP A 23 -3.45 10.27 15.36
C TRP A 23 -3.53 8.98 16.19
N ASN A 24 -4.49 8.91 17.11
CA ASN A 24 -4.66 7.75 17.99
C ASN A 24 -4.94 6.48 17.19
N ARG A 25 -5.80 6.57 16.18
CA ARG A 25 -6.15 5.41 15.34
C ARG A 25 -4.98 4.91 14.49
N LEU A 26 -4.22 5.82 13.87
CA LEU A 26 -3.08 5.42 13.05
C LEU A 26 -1.96 4.80 13.91
N THR A 27 -1.65 5.43 15.04
CA THR A 27 -0.60 4.94 15.94
C THR A 27 -0.99 3.64 16.66
N SER A 28 -2.27 3.46 17.04
CA SER A 28 -2.74 2.20 17.62
C SER A 28 -2.70 1.03 16.63
N ASN A 29 -2.84 1.32 15.34
CA ASN A 29 -2.82 0.34 14.25
C ASN A 29 -1.41 0.13 13.66
N PHE A 30 -0.37 0.64 14.32
CA PHE A 30 1.01 0.47 13.88
C PHE A 30 1.35 -1.02 13.74
N TRP A 31 1.90 -1.38 12.58
CA TRP A 31 2.31 -2.73 12.26
C TRP A 31 3.67 -2.75 11.56
N LEU A 32 4.31 -3.92 11.60
CA LEU A 32 5.55 -4.20 10.88
C LEU A 32 5.40 -5.56 10.20
N PRO A 33 5.94 -5.75 8.98
CA PRO A 33 5.79 -7.01 8.25
C PRO A 33 6.37 -8.22 8.99
N GLU A 34 7.38 -8.02 9.84
CA GLU A 34 7.96 -9.07 10.70
C GLU A 34 6.94 -9.72 11.66
N LYS A 35 5.84 -9.04 11.97
CA LYS A 35 4.79 -9.57 12.85
C LYS A 35 3.84 -10.53 12.12
N VAL A 36 3.93 -10.63 10.80
CA VAL A 36 3.08 -11.52 9.98
C VAL A 36 3.88 -12.75 9.56
N PRO A 37 3.46 -13.98 9.87
CA PRO A 37 4.20 -15.20 9.55
C PRO A 37 4.03 -15.60 8.08
N LEU A 38 4.65 -14.84 7.16
CA LEU A 38 4.55 -15.02 5.70
C LEU A 38 5.00 -16.41 5.21
N SER A 39 5.86 -17.11 5.98
CA SER A 39 6.30 -18.47 5.65
C SER A 39 5.16 -19.49 5.57
N ASN A 40 4.04 -19.22 6.26
CA ASN A 40 2.86 -20.08 6.23
C ASN A 40 2.18 -20.12 4.86
N ASP A 41 2.45 -19.13 3.99
CA ASP A 41 1.85 -19.03 2.65
C ASP A 41 2.69 -19.73 1.57
N ILE A 42 3.89 -20.24 1.90
CA ILE A 42 4.76 -20.97 0.96
C ILE A 42 4.01 -22.13 0.27
N PRO A 43 3.25 -22.99 0.97
CA PRO A 43 2.51 -24.08 0.32
C PRO A 43 1.46 -23.55 -0.66
N ALA A 44 0.69 -22.52 -0.27
CA ALA A 44 -0.32 -21.91 -1.13
C ALA A 44 0.30 -21.28 -2.38
N TRP A 45 1.40 -20.55 -2.22
CA TRP A 45 2.18 -19.96 -3.30
C TRP A 45 2.66 -21.00 -4.32
N GLN A 46 3.12 -22.18 -3.85
CA GLN A 46 3.54 -23.28 -4.71
C GLN A 46 2.39 -23.92 -5.51
N THR A 47 1.13 -23.72 -5.11
CA THR A 47 -0.04 -24.20 -5.88
C THR A 47 -0.45 -23.28 -7.02
N LEU A 48 0.10 -22.06 -7.08
CA LEU A 48 -0.18 -21.10 -8.14
C LEU A 48 0.52 -21.51 -9.44
N THR A 49 -0.14 -21.26 -10.55
CA THR A 49 0.47 -21.38 -11.87
C THR A 49 1.57 -20.32 -12.06
N VAL A 50 2.48 -20.55 -13.00
CA VAL A 50 3.54 -19.59 -13.34
C VAL A 50 2.96 -18.21 -13.70
N VAL A 51 1.81 -18.17 -14.38
CA VAL A 51 1.14 -16.92 -14.75
C VAL A 51 0.60 -16.19 -13.52
N GLU A 52 0.00 -16.90 -12.57
CA GLU A 52 -0.53 -16.32 -11.32
C GLU A 52 0.60 -15.80 -10.42
N GLN A 53 1.71 -16.54 -10.30
CA GLN A 53 2.90 -16.06 -9.57
C GLN A 53 3.48 -14.80 -10.22
N GLN A 54 3.64 -14.80 -11.55
CA GLN A 54 4.14 -13.64 -12.29
C GLN A 54 3.22 -12.43 -12.14
N LEU A 55 1.91 -12.63 -12.27
CA LEU A 55 0.90 -11.59 -12.07
C LEU A 55 1.00 -11.00 -10.66
N THR A 56 1.08 -11.86 -9.64
CA THR A 56 1.18 -11.42 -8.25
C THR A 56 2.43 -10.58 -8.01
N MET A 57 3.59 -11.02 -8.52
CA MET A 57 4.84 -10.25 -8.42
C MET A 57 4.74 -8.89 -9.12
N ARG A 58 4.18 -8.83 -10.34
CA ARG A 58 3.99 -7.57 -11.09
C ARG A 58 3.01 -6.61 -10.43
N VAL A 59 1.95 -7.15 -9.82
CA VAL A 59 1.03 -6.35 -9.01
C VAL A 59 1.80 -5.75 -7.85
N PHE A 60 2.46 -6.56 -7.02
CA PHE A 60 3.20 -6.06 -5.86
C PHE A 60 4.31 -5.08 -6.22
N THR A 61 5.09 -5.27 -7.29
CA THR A 61 6.09 -4.28 -7.71
C THR A 61 5.46 -2.97 -8.16
N GLY A 62 4.32 -3.03 -8.86
CA GLY A 62 3.55 -1.83 -9.20
C GLY A 62 3.02 -1.07 -7.97
N LEU A 63 2.66 -1.79 -6.91
CA LEU A 63 2.22 -1.21 -5.64
C LEU A 63 3.39 -0.62 -4.85
N THR A 64 4.54 -1.27 -4.86
CA THR A 64 5.78 -0.73 -4.28
C THR A 64 6.11 0.63 -4.88
N LEU A 65 5.98 0.80 -6.20
CA LEU A 65 6.22 2.09 -6.86
C LEU A 65 5.27 3.18 -6.33
N LEU A 66 3.99 2.88 -6.19
CA LEU A 66 3.00 3.86 -5.77
C LEU A 66 3.14 4.27 -4.30
N ASP A 67 3.45 3.32 -3.39
CA ASP A 67 3.72 3.65 -1.99
C ASP A 67 5.03 4.42 -1.83
N THR A 68 6.04 4.09 -2.64
CA THR A 68 7.29 4.87 -2.67
C THR A 68 7.01 6.31 -3.10
N LEU A 69 6.14 6.52 -4.09
CA LEU A 69 5.70 7.85 -4.50
C LEU A 69 4.96 8.58 -3.37
N GLN A 70 4.10 7.90 -2.61
CA GLN A 70 3.39 8.49 -1.47
C GLN A 70 4.34 8.88 -0.33
N ASN A 71 5.26 7.99 0.03
CA ASN A 71 6.24 8.25 1.06
C ASN A 71 7.14 9.45 0.73
N VAL A 72 7.72 9.46 -0.48
CA VAL A 72 8.77 10.42 -0.86
C VAL A 72 8.20 11.77 -1.30
N ILE A 73 7.03 11.79 -1.94
CA ILE A 73 6.45 13.01 -2.54
C ILE A 73 5.05 13.27 -2.02
N GLY A 74 4.17 12.27 -2.02
CA GLY A 74 2.75 12.43 -1.71
C GLY A 74 2.50 13.08 -0.36
N ALA A 75 2.69 12.34 0.74
CA ALA A 75 2.47 12.84 2.09
C ALA A 75 3.30 14.09 2.42
N PRO A 76 4.61 14.18 2.08
CA PRO A 76 5.37 15.42 2.28
C PRO A 76 4.80 16.64 1.54
N SER A 77 4.22 16.47 0.34
CA SER A 77 3.65 17.58 -0.43
C SER A 77 2.36 18.16 0.17
N LEU A 78 1.70 17.40 1.06
CA LEU A 78 0.48 17.80 1.76
C LEU A 78 0.76 18.59 3.05
N MET A 79 1.93 18.40 3.66
CA MET A 79 2.29 19.05 4.93
C MET A 79 2.25 20.57 4.88
N PRO A 80 2.77 21.27 3.85
CA PRO A 80 2.70 22.73 3.78
C PRO A 80 1.28 23.30 3.71
N ASP A 81 0.30 22.45 3.37
CA ASP A 81 -1.11 22.80 3.19
C ASP A 81 -1.97 22.32 4.38
N ALA A 82 -1.32 21.95 5.50
CA ALA A 82 -1.97 21.59 6.75
C ALA A 82 -2.60 22.82 7.43
N LEU A 83 -3.78 22.63 8.03
CA LEU A 83 -4.54 23.66 8.72
C LEU A 83 -4.11 23.81 10.19
N THR A 84 -3.59 22.73 10.78
CA THR A 84 -3.16 22.70 12.18
C THR A 84 -1.74 22.11 12.27
N PRO A 85 -0.96 22.47 13.31
CA PRO A 85 0.33 21.82 13.55
C PRO A 85 0.17 20.34 13.92
N HIS A 86 -1.01 19.94 14.42
CA HIS A 86 -1.33 18.55 14.74
C HIS A 86 -1.54 17.71 13.47
N GLU A 87 -2.15 18.28 12.42
CA GLU A 87 -2.28 17.66 11.10
C GLU A 87 -0.90 17.38 10.48
N GLU A 88 0.08 18.29 10.58
CA GLU A 88 1.45 18.04 10.12
C GLU A 88 2.10 16.82 10.82
N ALA A 89 1.83 16.62 12.12
CA ALA A 89 2.30 15.47 12.86
C ALA A 89 1.61 14.17 12.40
N VAL A 90 0.30 14.21 12.13
CA VAL A 90 -0.46 13.10 11.55
C VAL A 90 0.08 12.73 10.16
N LEU A 91 0.30 13.70 9.28
CA LEU A 91 0.86 13.49 7.94
C LEU A 91 2.29 12.92 8.00
N SER A 92 3.07 13.26 9.03
CA SER A 92 4.39 12.67 9.25
C SER A 92 4.31 11.19 9.61
N ASN A 93 3.33 10.80 10.43
CA ASN A 93 3.05 9.39 10.71
C ASN A 93 2.61 8.64 9.44
N ILE A 94 1.72 9.25 8.63
CA ILE A 94 1.29 8.68 7.34
C ILE A 94 2.49 8.46 6.43
N SER A 95 3.35 9.48 6.22
CA SER A 95 4.56 9.35 5.40
C SER A 95 5.43 8.18 5.85
N PHE A 96 5.65 8.01 7.16
CA PHE A 96 6.39 6.88 7.68
C PHE A 96 5.71 5.53 7.39
N MET A 97 4.39 5.43 7.56
CA MET A 97 3.65 4.20 7.26
C MET A 97 3.69 3.83 5.79
N GLU A 98 3.76 4.80 4.86
CA GLU A 98 3.96 4.49 3.44
C GLU A 98 5.30 3.83 3.14
N ALA A 99 6.36 4.17 3.89
CA ALA A 99 7.62 3.44 3.82
C ALA A 99 7.49 2.01 4.35
N VAL A 100 6.69 1.80 5.41
CA VAL A 100 6.40 0.46 5.93
C VAL A 100 5.60 -0.36 4.90
N HIS A 101 4.62 0.25 4.22
CA HIS A 101 3.86 -0.37 3.13
C HIS A 101 4.78 -0.81 1.99
N ALA A 102 5.60 0.10 1.46
CA ALA A 102 6.55 -0.21 0.38
C ALA A 102 7.54 -1.32 0.79
N ARG A 103 8.04 -1.28 2.04
CA ARG A 103 8.96 -2.30 2.57
C ARG A 103 8.29 -3.67 2.71
N SER A 104 7.00 -3.72 3.03
CA SER A 104 6.29 -4.98 3.26
C SER A 104 6.29 -5.90 2.03
N TYR A 105 6.22 -5.36 0.81
CA TYR A 105 6.30 -6.16 -0.41
C TYR A 105 7.66 -6.86 -0.55
N SER A 106 8.74 -6.19 -0.17
CA SER A 106 10.07 -6.80 -0.15
C SER A 106 10.15 -7.97 0.84
N SER A 107 9.45 -7.91 1.98
CA SER A 107 9.33 -9.03 2.92
C SER A 107 8.54 -10.21 2.33
N ILE A 108 7.51 -9.93 1.52
CA ILE A 108 6.77 -10.96 0.77
C ILE A 108 7.69 -11.61 -0.26
N PHE A 109 8.39 -10.82 -1.08
CA PHE A 109 9.29 -11.31 -2.10
C PHE A 109 10.42 -12.16 -1.54
N SER A 110 11.05 -11.72 -0.44
CA SER A 110 12.13 -12.49 0.21
C SER A 110 11.67 -13.83 0.76
N THR A 111 10.38 -13.98 1.05
CA THR A 111 9.82 -15.20 1.66
C THR A 111 9.29 -16.16 0.61
N LEU A 112 8.61 -15.65 -0.43
CA LEU A 112 7.84 -16.49 -1.37
C LEU A 112 8.52 -16.65 -2.75
N CYS A 113 9.32 -15.68 -3.19
CA CYS A 113 9.71 -15.55 -4.58
C CYS A 113 11.22 -15.82 -4.80
N GLN A 114 11.60 -16.18 -6.03
CA GLN A 114 13.01 -16.23 -6.43
C GLN A 114 13.46 -14.84 -6.89
N THR A 115 14.68 -14.43 -6.51
CA THR A 115 15.25 -13.11 -6.84
C THR A 115 15.17 -12.77 -8.33
N LYS A 116 15.47 -13.72 -9.21
CA LYS A 116 15.42 -13.53 -10.67
C LYS A 116 14.04 -13.08 -11.18
N ASP A 117 12.97 -13.61 -10.60
CA ASP A 117 11.60 -13.35 -11.04
C ASP A 117 11.10 -12.02 -10.48
N VAL A 118 11.57 -11.68 -9.26
CA VAL A 118 11.35 -10.38 -8.63
C VAL A 118 12.05 -9.28 -9.42
N ASP A 119 13.32 -9.47 -9.80
CA ASP A 119 14.09 -8.52 -10.61
C ASP A 119 13.40 -8.26 -11.96
N ALA A 120 12.91 -9.32 -12.62
CA ALA A 120 12.13 -9.20 -13.84
C ALA A 120 10.81 -8.44 -13.64
N ALA A 121 10.13 -8.62 -12.50
CA ALA A 121 8.91 -7.88 -12.17
C ALA A 121 9.19 -6.40 -11.85
N TYR A 122 10.35 -6.07 -11.27
CA TYR A 122 10.79 -4.68 -11.07
C TYR A 122 11.11 -4.01 -12.41
N ALA A 123 11.91 -4.65 -13.26
CA ALA A 123 12.20 -4.14 -14.60
C ALA A 123 10.92 -3.91 -15.41
N TRP A 124 9.96 -4.84 -15.34
CA TRP A 124 8.65 -4.67 -15.95
C TRP A 124 7.89 -3.46 -15.39
N SER A 125 7.94 -3.22 -14.08
CA SER A 125 7.22 -2.09 -13.46
C SER A 125 7.81 -0.73 -13.87
N GLU A 126 9.12 -0.65 -14.10
CA GLU A 126 9.78 0.54 -14.62
C GLU A 126 9.41 0.82 -16.08
N GLU A 127 9.24 -0.22 -16.90
CA GLU A 127 8.90 -0.08 -18.32
C GLU A 127 7.39 -0.07 -18.61
N ASN A 128 6.55 -0.36 -17.62
CA ASN A 128 5.10 -0.46 -17.82
C ASN A 128 4.48 0.93 -18.07
N ALA A 129 4.20 1.24 -19.33
CA ALA A 129 3.70 2.55 -19.74
C ALA A 129 2.42 3.00 -18.99
N PRO A 130 1.38 2.17 -18.78
CA PRO A 130 0.22 2.58 -17.98
C PRO A 130 0.55 2.92 -16.52
N LEU A 131 1.41 2.12 -15.87
CA LEU A 131 1.84 2.35 -14.49
C LEU A 131 2.67 3.64 -14.36
N GLN A 132 3.66 3.82 -15.23
CA GLN A 132 4.46 5.04 -15.27
C GLN A 132 3.61 6.27 -15.59
N ARG A 133 2.64 6.15 -16.51
CA ARG A 133 1.70 7.23 -16.82
C ARG A 133 0.86 7.61 -15.60
N LYS A 134 0.40 6.62 -14.83
CA LYS A 134 -0.34 6.87 -13.57
C LYS A 134 0.54 7.60 -12.56
N ALA A 135 1.75 7.11 -12.31
CA ALA A 135 2.70 7.74 -11.39
C ALA A 135 3.01 9.18 -11.80
N GLN A 136 3.20 9.42 -13.11
CA GLN A 136 3.45 10.75 -13.67
C GLN A 136 2.28 11.73 -13.41
N ILE A 137 1.04 11.30 -13.67
CA ILE A 137 -0.15 12.15 -13.47
C ILE A 137 -0.27 12.55 -11.99
N ILE A 138 -0.12 11.59 -11.09
CA ILE A 138 -0.22 11.86 -9.65
C ILE A 138 0.93 12.77 -9.19
N GLN A 139 2.16 12.50 -9.62
CA GLN A 139 3.33 13.33 -9.29
C GLN A 139 3.19 14.76 -9.82
N GLN A 140 2.60 14.95 -11.01
CA GLN A 140 2.30 16.28 -11.54
C GLN A 140 1.36 17.06 -10.62
N HIS A 141 0.34 16.41 -10.05
CA HIS A 141 -0.54 17.07 -9.10
C HIS A 141 0.16 17.40 -7.77
N TYR A 142 1.00 16.51 -7.23
CA TYR A 142 1.76 16.80 -6.00
C TYR A 142 2.75 17.94 -6.14
N ARG A 143 3.38 18.07 -7.30
CA ARG A 143 4.32 19.16 -7.60
C ARG A 143 3.64 20.45 -8.05
N GLY A 144 2.32 20.44 -8.23
CA GLY A 144 1.56 21.63 -8.59
C GLY A 144 1.28 22.53 -7.38
N ASP A 145 0.90 23.78 -7.66
CA ASP A 145 0.63 24.80 -6.64
C ASP A 145 -0.79 24.74 -6.04
N ASP A 146 -1.66 23.85 -6.54
CA ASP A 146 -3.06 23.75 -6.11
C ASP A 146 -3.21 22.71 -4.97
N PRO A 147 -3.37 23.15 -3.70
CA PRO A 147 -3.39 22.26 -2.54
C PRO A 147 -4.56 21.28 -2.55
N LEU A 148 -5.71 21.68 -3.11
CA LEU A 148 -6.89 20.82 -3.17
C LEU A 148 -6.69 19.70 -4.19
N LYS A 149 -6.06 19.99 -5.33
CA LYS A 149 -5.73 18.96 -6.32
C LYS A 149 -4.74 17.93 -5.79
N LYS A 150 -3.79 18.32 -4.93
CA LYS A 150 -2.89 17.36 -4.25
C LYS A 150 -3.69 16.38 -3.37
N LYS A 151 -4.59 16.90 -2.54
CA LYS A 151 -5.46 16.11 -1.66
C LYS A 151 -6.35 15.15 -2.46
N ILE A 152 -6.96 15.64 -3.55
CA ILE A 152 -7.77 14.81 -4.47
C ILE A 152 -6.92 13.69 -5.11
N ALA A 153 -5.70 14.02 -5.58
CA ALA A 153 -4.80 13.04 -6.18
C ALA A 153 -4.39 11.95 -5.18
N SER A 154 -4.06 12.31 -3.93
CA SER A 154 -3.79 11.33 -2.86
C SER A 154 -4.98 10.43 -2.58
N VAL A 155 -6.18 10.98 -2.42
CA VAL A 155 -7.36 10.16 -2.14
C VAL A 155 -7.65 9.20 -3.29
N PHE A 156 -7.54 9.63 -4.55
CA PHE A 156 -7.69 8.70 -5.68
C PHE A 156 -6.58 7.64 -5.72
N LEU A 157 -5.34 8.01 -5.39
CA LEU A 157 -4.24 7.04 -5.34
C LEU A 157 -4.48 5.97 -4.26
N GLU A 158 -4.74 6.42 -3.04
CA GLU A 158 -4.82 5.61 -1.82
C GLU A 158 -6.16 4.89 -1.62
N SER A 159 -7.28 5.42 -2.11
CA SER A 159 -8.60 4.81 -1.86
C SER A 159 -9.11 4.00 -3.05
N PHE A 160 -8.88 4.47 -4.28
CA PHE A 160 -9.40 3.79 -5.46
C PHE A 160 -8.44 2.70 -5.96
N PHE A 161 -7.13 2.96 -6.00
CA PHE A 161 -6.18 1.95 -6.48
C PHE A 161 -5.78 0.93 -5.41
N VAL A 162 -5.96 1.24 -4.11
CA VAL A 162 -5.80 0.26 -3.03
C VAL A 162 -6.92 -0.78 -3.02
N LEU A 163 -8.12 -0.47 -3.50
CA LEU A 163 -9.18 -1.48 -3.70
C LEU A 163 -8.71 -2.63 -4.61
N PHE A 164 -7.90 -2.33 -5.63
CA PHE A 164 -7.28 -3.34 -6.48
C PHE A 164 -6.19 -4.15 -5.76
N ARG A 165 -5.55 -3.60 -4.72
CA ARG A 165 -4.62 -4.36 -3.84
C ARG A 165 -5.35 -5.47 -3.09
N PHE A 166 -6.47 -5.12 -2.46
CA PHE A 166 -7.27 -6.07 -1.69
C PHE A 166 -7.83 -7.18 -2.57
N LEU A 167 -8.35 -6.85 -3.75
CA LEU A 167 -8.85 -7.84 -4.71
C LEU A 167 -7.76 -8.83 -5.15
N ALA A 168 -6.52 -8.38 -5.39
CA ALA A 168 -5.44 -9.29 -5.75
C ALA A 168 -5.07 -10.23 -4.59
N ALA A 169 -4.97 -9.73 -3.37
CA ALA A 169 -4.68 -10.55 -2.20
C ALA A 169 -5.80 -11.56 -1.90
N ASP A 170 -7.07 -11.13 -1.94
CA ASP A 170 -8.21 -11.99 -1.66
C ASP A 170 -8.40 -13.08 -2.73
N VAL A 171 -8.17 -12.78 -4.01
CA VAL A 171 -8.34 -13.78 -5.09
C VAL A 171 -7.29 -14.90 -4.99
N PHE A 172 -6.07 -14.61 -4.55
CA PHE A 172 -4.98 -15.60 -4.54
C PHE A 172 -4.75 -16.28 -3.19
N PHE A 173 -5.07 -15.62 -2.08
CA PHE A 173 -4.73 -16.10 -0.73
C PHE A 173 -5.96 -16.48 0.13
N GLN A 174 -7.18 -16.28 -0.35
CA GLN A 174 -8.32 -17.00 0.23
C GLN A 174 -8.16 -18.49 -0.07
N PRO A 175 -8.39 -19.39 0.90
CA PRO A 175 -8.40 -20.82 0.61
C PRO A 175 -9.39 -21.07 -0.53
N ARG A 176 -8.96 -21.79 -1.57
CA ARG A 176 -9.85 -22.37 -2.59
C ARG A 176 -10.82 -23.31 -1.88
N LYS A 177 -11.85 -22.78 -1.22
CA LYS A 177 -12.93 -23.55 -0.59
C LYS A 177 -13.79 -24.26 -1.64
N ALA A 178 -13.53 -24.06 -2.93
CA ALA A 178 -14.24 -24.75 -4.01
C ALA A 178 -14.09 -26.29 -3.94
N ASP A 179 -12.98 -26.82 -3.43
CA ASP A 179 -12.80 -28.26 -3.29
C ASP A 179 -13.39 -28.84 -1.99
N GLN A 180 -13.75 -28.00 -1.01
CA GLN A 180 -14.47 -28.43 0.20
C GLN A 180 -15.99 -28.58 0.00
N TYR A 181 -16.52 -28.17 -1.15
CA TYR A 181 -17.94 -28.29 -1.52
C TYR A 181 -18.19 -29.26 -2.69
N ARG A 182 -17.21 -30.09 -3.07
CA ARG A 182 -17.53 -31.26 -3.90
C ARG A 182 -18.36 -32.22 -3.06
N GLY A 183 -19.67 -32.23 -3.29
CA GLY A 183 -20.53 -33.32 -2.83
C GLY A 183 -20.00 -34.67 -3.32
N PRO A 184 -20.36 -35.78 -2.65
CA PRO A 184 -19.94 -37.12 -3.05
C PRO A 184 -20.28 -37.38 -4.52
N ASP A 185 -19.39 -38.11 -5.21
CA ASP A 185 -19.63 -38.52 -6.59
C ASP A 185 -20.88 -39.40 -6.62
N PRO A 186 -21.80 -39.27 -7.59
CA PRO A 186 -22.90 -40.22 -7.78
C PRO A 186 -22.47 -41.70 -7.79
N SER A 187 -21.19 -42.00 -8.07
CA SER A 187 -20.61 -43.35 -7.94
C SER A 187 -20.37 -43.84 -6.51
N ASP A 188 -20.39 -42.94 -5.51
CA ASP A 188 -20.17 -43.26 -4.09
C ASP A 188 -21.44 -43.78 -3.39
N TYR A 189 -22.59 -43.75 -4.07
CA TYR A 189 -23.82 -44.36 -3.56
C TYR A 189 -23.90 -45.83 -4.00
N PRO A 190 -24.02 -46.79 -3.06
CA PRO A 190 -24.22 -48.19 -3.43
C PRO A 190 -25.54 -48.35 -4.18
N ARG A 191 -25.53 -49.14 -5.26
CA ARG A 191 -26.73 -49.50 -6.03
C ARG A 191 -27.70 -50.36 -5.22
#